data_AF-A0A9Q1FMA4-F1
#
_entry.id   AF-A0A9Q1FMA4-F1
#
_cell.length_a   1.000
_cell.length_b   1.000
_cell.length_c   1.000
_cell.angle_alpha   90.00
_cell.angle_beta   90.00
_cell.angle_gamma   90.00
#
_symmetry.space_group_name_H-M   'P 1'
#
loop_
_entity.id
_entity.type
_entity.pdbx_description
1 polymer ?
#
loop_
_entity_poly.entity_id
_entity_poly.type
_entity_poly.pdbx_seq_one_letter_code
_entity_poly.pdbx_strand_id
1 'polypeptide(L)' 'MRVLVCSAVTLLAFATVCNAVCYFMGLAVPDIMNPPTGCQDQDGEMHEFTAEWVKNCYECVCSRRGIRCCDM' A
#
# COMPACT_ATOMS: atom_id res chain seq x y z
N MET A 1 28.22 -29.76 15.34
CA MET A 1 27.12 -29.31 14.44
C MET A 1 25.89 -28.70 15.14
N ARG A 2 25.52 -29.06 16.38
CA ARG A 2 24.25 -28.58 16.97
C ARG A 2 24.19 -27.07 17.29
N VAL A 3 25.29 -26.48 17.78
CA VAL A 3 25.35 -25.05 18.16
C VAL A 3 25.37 -24.13 16.93
N LEU A 4 26.11 -24.52 15.87
CA LEU A 4 26.14 -23.80 14.59
C LEU A 4 24.77 -23.79 13.88
N VAL A 5 24.00 -24.88 13.99
CA VAL A 5 22.64 -24.97 13.46
C VAL A 5 21.69 -24.03 14.20
N CYS A 6 21.80 -23.94 15.54
CA CYS A 6 20.94 -23.04 16.32
C CYS A 6 21.19 -21.55 16.00
N SER A 7 22.45 -21.14 15.80
CA SER A 7 22.78 -19.75 15.45
C SER A 7 22.39 -19.37 14.01
N ALA A 8 22.43 -20.33 13.07
CA ALA A 8 21.98 -20.09 11.69
C ALA A 8 20.46 -19.93 11.59
N VAL A 9 19.70 -20.69 12.39
CA VAL A 9 18.22 -20.66 12.40
C VAL A 9 17.68 -19.33 12.93
N THR A 10 18.35 -18.69 13.89
CA THR A 10 17.91 -17.38 14.42
C THR A 10 18.15 -16.22 13.45
N LEU A 11 19.21 -16.26 12.64
CA LEU A 11 19.49 -15.24 11.62
C LEU A 11 18.55 -15.34 10.41
N LEU A 12 18.16 -16.56 10.02
CA LEU A 12 17.22 -16.78 8.91
C LEU A 12 15.78 -16.38 9.25
N ALA A 13 15.40 -16.38 10.54
CA ALA A 13 14.07 -15.96 10.98
C ALA A 13 13.83 -14.44 10.82
N PHE A 14 14.89 -13.62 10.81
CA PHE A 14 14.76 -12.17 10.59
C PHE A 14 14.46 -11.81 9.12
N ALA A 15 14.71 -12.72 8.18
CA ALA A 15 14.62 -12.45 6.75
C ALA A 15 13.21 -12.60 6.16
N THR A 16 12.17 -12.90 6.96
CA THR A 16 10.85 -13.28 6.41
C THR A 16 9.66 -12.46 6.93
N VAL A 17 9.91 -11.34 7.60
CA VAL A 17 8.83 -10.40 7.91
C VAL A 17 8.84 -9.26 6.89
N CYS A 18 8.60 -9.59 5.62
CA CYS A 18 8.07 -8.65 4.64
C CYS A 18 6.62 -8.35 5.04
N ASN A 19 6.42 -7.60 6.12
CA ASN A 19 5.14 -6.97 6.34
C ASN A 19 5.10 -5.82 5.33
N ALA A 20 4.47 -6.02 4.17
CA ALA A 20 4.07 -4.90 3.33
C ALA A 20 3.14 -4.03 4.20
N VAL A 21 3.67 -2.94 4.76
CA VAL A 21 2.88 -2.01 5.54
C VAL A 21 2.00 -1.29 4.55
N CYS A 22 0.72 -1.64 4.54
CA CYS A 22 -0.27 -1.04 3.67
C CYS A 22 -1.25 -0.18 4.46
N TYR A 23 -1.70 0.91 3.85
CA TYR A 23 -2.82 1.69 4.34
C TYR A 23 -3.85 1.90 3.23
N PHE A 24 -5.07 2.23 3.65
CA PHE A 24 -6.21 2.41 2.77
C PHE A 24 -6.95 3.70 3.10
N MET A 25 -7.24 4.47 2.04
CA MET A 25 -8.03 5.69 2.11
C MET A 25 -9.29 5.48 1.28
N GLY A 26 -10.45 5.51 1.92
CA GLY A 26 -11.73 5.29 1.25
C GLY A 26 -12.03 6.37 0.22
N LEU A 27 -12.76 6.00 -0.84
CA LEU A 27 -13.22 6.95 -1.84
C LEU A 27 -14.23 7.94 -1.23
N ALA A 28 -13.94 9.23 -1.34
CA ALA A 28 -14.88 10.27 -0.99
C ALA A 28 -15.96 10.39 -2.08
N VAL A 29 -17.23 10.21 -1.72
CA VAL A 29 -18.38 10.38 -2.62
C VAL A 29 -19.28 11.49 -2.05
N PRO A 30 -18.95 12.77 -2.31
CA PRO A 30 -19.69 13.90 -1.74
C PRO A 30 -21.09 14.06 -2.35
N ASP A 31 -21.25 13.66 -3.62
CA ASP A 31 -22.52 13.69 -4.34
C ASP A 31 -22.75 12.34 -5.03
N ILE A 32 -23.89 11.70 -4.72
CA ILE A 32 -24.27 10.40 -5.29
C ILE A 32 -24.74 10.56 -6.74
N MET A 33 -25.27 11.72 -7.12
CA MET A 33 -25.72 12.02 -8.48
C MET A 33 -24.56 12.34 -9.43
N ASN A 34 -23.42 12.77 -8.87
CA ASN A 34 -22.20 13.06 -9.61
C ASN A 34 -21.02 12.26 -9.01
N PRO A 35 -20.96 10.93 -9.25
CA PRO A 35 -19.93 10.10 -8.67
C PRO A 35 -18.54 10.52 -9.17
N PRO A 36 -17.50 10.40 -8.32
CA PRO A 36 -16.14 10.73 -8.70
C PRO A 36 -15.63 9.82 -9.82
N THR A 37 -14.81 10.37 -10.71
CA THR A 37 -14.14 9.65 -11.80
C THR A 37 -12.79 9.07 -11.38
N GLY A 38 -12.33 9.37 -10.16
CA GLY A 38 -11.04 8.94 -9.64
C GLY A 38 -10.91 9.18 -8.14
N CYS A 39 -9.68 9.09 -7.64
CA CYS A 39 -9.34 9.31 -6.24
C CYS A 39 -8.56 10.63 -6.09
N GLN A 40 -8.91 11.43 -5.09
CA GLN A 40 -8.04 12.52 -4.65
C GLN A 40 -7.10 12.00 -3.56
N ASP A 41 -5.80 12.25 -3.69
CA ASP A 41 -4.81 11.88 -2.68
C ASP A 41 -4.67 12.94 -1.57
N GLN A 42 -3.79 12.70 -0.60
CA GLN A 42 -3.60 13.61 0.54
C GLN A 42 -2.97 14.96 0.16
N ASP A 43 -2.36 15.09 -1.02
CA ASP A 43 -1.82 16.36 -1.51
C ASP A 43 -2.84 17.11 -2.38
N GLY A 44 -4.03 16.52 -2.58
CA GLY A 44 -5.08 17.07 -3.42
C GLY A 44 -4.99 16.67 -4.89
N GLU A 45 -4.04 15.80 -5.27
CA GLU A 45 -3.86 15.35 -6.64
C GLU A 45 -4.94 14.35 -7.04
N MET A 46 -5.50 14.52 -8.24
CA MET A 46 -6.51 13.63 -8.79
C MET A 46 -5.86 12.51 -9.60
N HIS A 47 -6.16 11.28 -9.22
CA HIS A 47 -5.72 10.07 -9.90
C HIS A 47 -6.93 9.36 -10.50
N GLU A 48 -6.90 9.07 -11.80
CA GLU A 48 -7.96 8.30 -12.46
C GLU A 48 -8.10 6.90 -11.84
N PHE A 49 -9.29 6.29 -11.93
CA PHE A 49 -9.41 4.89 -11.54
C PHE A 49 -8.41 4.01 -12.31
N THR A 50 -7.83 3.02 -11.63
CA THR A 50 -6.76 2.14 -12.12
C THR A 50 -5.40 2.80 -12.31
N ALA A 51 -5.25 4.10 -12.01
CA ALA A 51 -3.94 4.72 -11.94
C ALA A 51 -3.09 4.07 -10.83
N GLU A 52 -1.81 3.88 -11.16
CA GLU A 52 -0.78 3.39 -10.25
C GLU A 52 0.34 4.43 -10.19
N TRP A 53 0.82 4.74 -8.99
CA TRP A 53 1.91 5.70 -8.81
C TRP A 53 2.73 5.38 -7.57
N VAL A 54 3.94 5.94 -7.52
CA VAL A 54 4.83 5.81 -6.39
C VAL A 54 4.90 7.13 -5.64
N LYS A 55 4.71 7.09 -4.32
CA LYS A 55 4.82 8.26 -3.45
C LYS A 55 5.43 7.89 -2.11
N ASN A 56 6.51 8.57 -1.72
CA ASN A 56 7.21 8.34 -0.45
C ASN A 56 7.59 6.86 -0.21
N CYS A 57 8.06 6.16 -1.25
CA CYS A 57 8.37 4.73 -1.24
C CYS A 57 7.16 3.79 -1.08
N TYR A 58 5.94 4.30 -1.26
CA TYR A 58 4.74 3.46 -1.34
C TYR A 58 4.29 3.32 -2.79
N GLU A 59 3.96 2.09 -3.19
CA GLU A 59 3.18 1.81 -4.40
C GLU A 59 1.70 2.00 -4.10
N CYS A 60 1.09 2.95 -4.79
CA CYS A 60 -0.29 3.35 -4.62
C CYS A 60 -1.13 2.97 -5.85
N VAL A 61 -2.35 2.54 -5.60
CA VAL A 61 -3.37 2.20 -6.61
C VAL A 61 -4.66 2.93 -6.28
N CYS A 62 -5.23 3.64 -7.25
CA CYS A 62 -6.59 4.16 -7.16
C CYS A 62 -7.60 3.13 -7.69
N SER A 63 -8.58 2.78 -6.86
CA SER A 63 -9.66 1.86 -7.20
C SER A 63 -11.02 2.50 -6.96
N ARG A 64 -12.10 1.85 -7.42
CA ARG A 64 -13.48 2.28 -7.10
C ARG A 64 -13.83 2.23 -5.61
N ARG A 65 -12.96 1.65 -4.77
CA ARG A 65 -13.12 1.64 -3.30
C ARG A 65 -12.36 2.79 -2.65
N GLY A 66 -11.35 3.34 -3.32
CA GLY A 66 -10.41 4.32 -2.76
C GLY A 66 -8.97 3.98 -3.12
N ILE A 67 -8.03 4.60 -2.40
CA ILE A 67 -6.59 4.48 -2.61
C ILE A 67 -6.03 3.42 -1.65
N ARG A 68 -5.27 2.47 -2.18
CA ARG A 68 -4.44 1.56 -1.40
C ARG A 68 -2.98 1.88 -1.69
N CYS A 69 -2.19 2.08 -0.65
CA CYS A 69 -0.75 2.30 -0.75
C CYS A 69 -0.03 1.27 0.12
N CYS A 70 1.01 0.64 -0.41
CA CYS A 70 1.82 -0.36 0.28
C CYS A 70 3.30 0.00 0.17
N ASP A 71 4.06 -0.22 1.24
CA ASP A 71 5.52 -0.19 1.19
C ASP A 71 6.04 -1.21 0.15
N MET A 72 7.17 -0.88 -0.48
CA MET A 72 7.79 -1.64 -1.58
C MET A 72 8.52 -2.90 -1.12
#